data_AF-A0AAE1GBC3-F1
#
_entry.id   AF-A0AAE1GBC3-F1
#
_cell.length_a   1.000
_cell.length_b   1.000
_cell.length_c   1.000
_cell.angle_alpha   90.00
_cell.angle_beta   90.00
_cell.angle_gamma   90.00
#
_symmetry.space_group_name_H-M   'P 1'
#
loop_
_entity.id
_entity.type
_entity.pdbx_description
1 polymer ?
#
loop_
_entity_poly.entity_id
_entity_poly.type
_entity_poly.pdbx_seq_one_letter_code
_entity_poly.pdbx_strand_id
1 'polypeptide(L)'
;MFMRKQRKGTIDVWWLYDDGGLTLLVPYILSTRSQWSQCKLRVFALANRKDELDIEQRSMANLLAKFRIDYSDVIVIPDVAKKAQESSKLAFDQLIENFKAPGEISEEDEGVLISEAELLGQREKTNRHIRLKELLVENSKDSSLIVMTLPMPRKTSVSAPLYMAWLDTLTSDLPPFILIRGNQTSVLTYYS
;
A
#
# COMPACT_ATOMS: atom_id res chain seq x y z
N MET A 1 21.20 -3.30 -3.57
CA MET A 1 20.58 -1.96 -3.55
C MET A 1 20.97 -1.15 -2.31
N PHE A 2 20.61 -1.57 -1.10
CA PHE A 2 20.76 -0.81 0.15
C PHE A 2 22.20 -0.50 0.62
N MET A 3 23.20 -1.24 0.15
CA MET A 3 24.62 -1.02 0.53
C MET A 3 25.30 0.10 -0.27
N ARG A 4 24.69 0.55 -1.39
CA ARG A 4 25.25 1.60 -2.25
C ARG A 4 24.54 2.92 -1.96
N LYS A 5 25.27 4.03 -2.11
CA LYS A 5 24.70 5.37 -2.02
C LYS A 5 23.63 5.54 -3.11
N GLN A 6 22.43 5.90 -2.69
CA GLN A 6 21.33 6.16 -3.60
C GLN A 6 21.53 7.51 -4.28
N ARG A 7 21.00 7.63 -5.50
CA ARG A 7 20.91 8.92 -6.19
C ARG A 7 19.91 9.82 -5.47
N LYS A 8 19.96 11.11 -5.79
CA LYS A 8 18.94 12.06 -5.34
C LYS A 8 17.56 11.59 -5.81
N GLY A 9 16.60 11.50 -4.90
CA GLY A 9 15.25 10.99 -5.18
C GLY A 9 14.32 11.12 -3.98
N THR A 10 13.32 10.25 -3.89
CA THR A 10 12.36 10.23 -2.78
C THR A 10 12.19 8.84 -2.19
N ILE A 11 11.89 8.78 -0.89
CA ILE A 11 11.32 7.61 -0.22
C ILE A 11 9.86 7.93 0.01
N ASP A 12 8.97 7.20 -0.64
CA ASP A 12 7.53 7.43 -0.58
C ASP A 12 6.89 6.42 0.36
N VAL A 13 6.25 6.91 1.42
CA VAL A 13 5.61 6.09 2.45
C VAL A 13 4.11 6.16 2.30
N TRP A 14 3.48 5.06 1.90
CA TRP A 14 2.03 4.93 1.77
C TRP A 14 1.46 4.31 3.03
N TRP A 15 1.09 5.16 3.98
CA TRP A 15 0.53 4.75 5.25
C TRP A 15 -1.00 4.66 5.14
N LEU A 16 -1.48 3.43 4.90
CA LEU A 16 -2.89 3.20 4.54
C LEU A 16 -3.80 3.09 5.76
N TYR A 17 -3.25 2.63 6.89
CA TYR A 17 -3.91 2.51 8.18
C TYR A 17 -2.87 2.37 9.28
N ASP A 18 -3.30 2.60 10.53
CA ASP A 18 -2.44 2.48 11.68
C ASP A 18 -2.01 1.02 11.92
N ASP A 19 -0.71 0.78 11.84
CA ASP A 19 -0.05 -0.50 12.09
C ASP A 19 0.82 -0.47 13.36
N GLY A 20 0.63 0.53 14.22
CA GLY A 20 1.47 0.80 15.39
C GLY A 20 2.65 1.72 15.09
N GLY A 21 2.74 2.25 13.85
CA GLY A 21 3.76 3.20 13.42
C GLY A 21 5.01 2.58 12.79
N LEU A 22 5.05 1.26 12.62
CA LEU A 22 6.21 0.56 12.07
C LEU A 22 6.47 0.97 10.61
N THR A 23 5.40 1.12 9.82
CA THR A 23 5.49 1.58 8.42
C THR A 23 6.12 2.97 8.30
N LEU A 24 5.97 3.84 9.31
CA LEU A 24 6.60 5.17 9.35
C LEU A 24 8.04 5.12 9.88
N LEU A 25 8.29 4.28 10.89
CA LEU A 25 9.59 4.20 11.56
C LEU A 25 10.71 3.66 10.66
N VAL A 26 10.44 2.58 9.91
CA VAL A 26 11.44 1.94 9.05
C VAL A 26 12.02 2.91 7.99
N PRO A 27 11.21 3.61 7.17
CA PRO A 27 11.73 4.55 6.18
C PRO A 27 12.40 5.77 6.81
N TYR A 28 11.95 6.21 7.99
CA TYR A 28 12.65 7.27 8.73
C TYR A 28 14.07 6.83 9.17
N ILE A 29 14.22 5.62 9.72
CA ILE A 29 15.55 5.09 10.06
C ILE A 29 16.42 5.02 8.80
N LEU A 30 15.86 4.60 7.66
CA LEU A 30 16.59 4.57 6.39
C LEU A 30 17.06 5.97 5.97
N SER A 31 16.21 7.00 6.06
CA SER A 31 16.56 8.37 5.67
C SER A 31 17.65 9.00 6.54
N THR A 32 17.86 8.52 7.78
CA THR A 32 18.98 8.96 8.64
C THR A 32 20.35 8.44 8.17
N ARG A 33 20.39 7.43 7.28
CA ARG A 33 21.64 6.81 6.83
C ARG A 33 22.27 7.58 5.68
N SER A 34 23.60 7.61 5.65
CA SER A 34 24.38 8.35 4.65
C SER A 34 24.13 7.88 3.21
N GLN A 35 23.70 6.63 3.02
CA GLN A 35 23.31 6.07 1.72
C GLN A 35 22.03 6.72 1.16
N TRP A 36 21.15 7.21 2.03
CA TRP A 36 19.83 7.76 1.69
C TRP A 36 19.70 9.26 1.98
N SER A 37 20.79 9.92 2.40
CA SER A 37 20.79 11.33 2.79
C SER A 37 20.36 12.32 1.69
N GLN A 38 20.36 11.89 0.42
CA GLN A 38 19.86 12.66 -0.72
C GLN A 38 18.43 12.30 -1.14
N CYS A 39 17.79 11.37 -0.44
CA CYS A 39 16.40 11.00 -0.66
C CYS A 39 15.50 11.75 0.31
N LYS A 40 14.48 12.42 -0.21
CA LYS A 40 13.48 13.12 0.61
C LYS A 40 12.36 12.16 1.01
N LEU A 41 11.96 12.17 2.27
CA LEU A 41 10.85 11.36 2.76
C LEU A 41 9.52 12.07 2.46
N ARG A 42 8.60 11.41 1.75
CA ARG A 42 7.22 11.90 1.50
C ARG A 42 6.24 10.91 2.12
N VAL A 43 5.22 11.41 2.82
CA VAL A 43 4.20 10.57 3.47
C VAL A 43 2.87 10.74 2.75
N PHE A 44 2.30 9.63 2.30
CA PHE A 44 1.02 9.55 1.62
C PHE A 44 -0.01 8.92 2.55
N ALA A 45 -1.13 9.60 2.75
CA ALA A 45 -2.28 9.11 3.51
C ALA A 45 -3.52 9.08 2.62
N LEU A 46 -4.49 8.23 2.94
CA LEU A 46 -5.73 8.12 2.18
C LEU A 46 -6.86 8.87 2.90
N ALA A 47 -7.63 9.67 2.16
CA ALA A 47 -8.88 10.23 2.64
C ALA A 47 -10.07 9.56 1.96
N ASN A 48 -11.11 9.28 2.75
CA ASN A 48 -12.35 8.71 2.23
C ASN A 48 -13.18 9.78 1.50
N ARG A 49 -13.11 11.04 1.96
CA ARG A 49 -13.88 12.16 1.39
C ARG A 49 -13.02 13.41 1.19
N LYS A 50 -13.40 14.23 0.21
CA LYS A 50 -12.64 15.43 -0.17
C LYS A 50 -12.68 16.54 0.88
N ASP A 51 -13.77 16.61 1.64
CA ASP A 51 -13.96 17.55 2.75
C ASP A 51 -13.07 17.24 3.97
N GLU A 52 -12.48 16.05 4.03
CA GLU A 52 -11.61 15.63 5.14
C GLU A 52 -10.11 15.86 4.86
N LEU A 53 -9.73 16.28 3.64
CA LEU A 53 -8.33 16.36 3.22
C LEU A 53 -7.48 17.23 4.15
N ASP A 54 -7.93 18.44 4.46
CA ASP A 54 -7.20 19.37 5.32
C ASP A 54 -7.08 18.87 6.76
N ILE A 55 -8.11 18.18 7.25
CA ILE A 55 -8.15 17.63 8.61
C ILE A 55 -7.15 16.47 8.71
N GLU A 56 -7.21 15.53 7.76
CA GLU A 56 -6.31 14.37 7.72
C GLU A 56 -4.86 14.81 7.52
N GLN A 57 -4.61 15.82 6.68
CA GLN A 57 -3.25 16.34 6.47
C GLN A 57 -2.68 16.93 7.76
N ARG A 58 -3.46 17.74 8.49
CA ARG A 58 -3.04 18.31 9.78
C ARG A 58 -2.86 17.22 10.85
N SER A 59 -3.77 16.25 10.90
CA SER A 59 -3.68 15.11 11.82
C SER A 59 -2.37 14.34 11.61
N MET A 60 -2.06 14.04 10.35
CA MET A 60 -0.82 13.38 9.94
C MET A 60 0.42 14.20 10.29
N ALA A 61 0.43 15.50 9.96
CA ALA A 61 1.54 16.40 10.28
C ALA A 61 1.81 16.47 11.79
N ASN A 62 0.75 16.57 12.60
CA ASN A 62 0.85 16.56 14.06
C ASN A 62 1.39 15.23 14.58
N LEU A 63 0.97 14.11 14.01
CA LEU A 63 1.46 12.78 14.37
C LEU A 63 2.97 12.64 14.07
N LEU A 64 3.40 13.00 12.86
CA LEU A 64 4.81 12.96 12.46
C LEU A 64 5.67 13.88 13.34
N ALA A 65 5.15 15.06 13.68
CA ALA A 65 5.83 16.00 14.59
C ALA A 65 6.00 15.40 15.99
N LYS A 66 4.97 14.74 16.55
CA LYS A 66 5.07 14.03 17.84
C LYS A 66 6.13 12.93 17.80
N PHE A 67 6.30 12.27 16.66
CA PHE A 67 7.32 11.25 16.46
C PHE A 67 8.69 11.79 16.03
N ARG A 68 8.82 13.10 15.86
CA ARG A 68 10.04 13.78 15.38
C ARG A 68 10.56 13.14 14.08
N ILE A 69 9.63 12.74 13.22
CA ILE A 69 9.96 12.24 11.89
C ILE A 69 10.01 13.45 10.98
N ASP A 70 11.22 13.79 10.53
CA ASP A 70 11.42 14.81 9.51
C ASP A 70 10.91 14.28 8.16
N TYR A 71 10.03 15.05 7.53
CA TYR A 71 9.48 14.75 6.22
C TYR A 71 9.55 15.98 5.31
N SER A 72 9.55 15.73 4.01
CA SER A 72 9.54 16.78 3.00
C SER A 72 8.15 17.21 2.57
N ASP A 73 7.19 16.25 2.58
CA ASP A 73 5.80 16.53 2.23
C ASP A 73 4.85 15.49 2.85
N VAL A 74 3.62 15.92 3.12
CA VAL A 74 2.48 15.05 3.51
C VAL A 74 1.37 15.26 2.50
N ILE A 75 1.06 14.20 1.77
CA ILE A 75 0.11 14.21 0.64
C ILE A 75 -1.08 13.33 1.02
N VAL A 76 -2.26 13.93 1.07
CA VAL A 76 -3.49 13.17 1.32
C VAL A 76 -4.19 12.92 -0.01
N ILE A 77 -4.33 11.66 -0.37
CA ILE A 77 -4.93 11.25 -1.64
C ILE A 77 -6.41 10.96 -1.42
N PRO A 78 -7.31 11.72 -2.07
CA PRO A 78 -8.73 11.39 -2.09
C PRO A 78 -8.99 10.21 -3.03
N ASP A 79 -10.25 9.77 -3.10
CA ASP A 79 -10.76 9.06 -4.27
C ASP A 79 -10.20 7.63 -4.50
N VAL A 80 -9.65 6.99 -3.47
CA VAL A 80 -9.26 5.56 -3.51
C VAL A 80 -10.46 4.63 -3.73
N ALA A 81 -11.66 5.08 -3.35
CA ALA A 81 -12.91 4.37 -3.60
C ALA A 81 -13.48 4.57 -5.01
N LYS A 82 -12.86 5.40 -5.86
CA LYS A 82 -13.32 5.57 -7.25
C LYS A 82 -13.16 4.28 -8.04
N LYS A 83 -13.98 4.16 -9.08
CA LYS A 83 -13.88 3.09 -10.07
C LYS A 83 -12.51 3.15 -10.76
N ALA A 84 -11.77 2.05 -10.73
CA ALA A 84 -10.52 1.92 -11.48
C ALA A 84 -10.78 1.96 -13.00
N GLN A 85 -9.76 2.31 -13.77
CA GLN A 85 -9.82 2.32 -15.24
C GLN A 85 -10.10 0.92 -15.78
N GLU A 86 -10.85 0.85 -16.90
CA GLU A 86 -11.20 -0.44 -17.52
C GLU A 86 -9.96 -1.20 -18.01
N SER A 87 -8.92 -0.50 -18.46
CA SER A 87 -7.63 -1.09 -18.83
C SER A 87 -6.95 -1.81 -17.65
N SER A 88 -6.91 -1.16 -16.49
CA SER A 88 -6.32 -1.71 -15.26
C SER A 88 -7.09 -2.94 -14.76
N LYS A 89 -8.42 -2.93 -14.92
CA LYS A 89 -9.26 -4.09 -14.58
C LYS A 89 -9.03 -5.25 -15.51
N LEU A 90 -8.95 -5.00 -16.81
CA LEU A 90 -8.67 -6.04 -17.79
C LEU A 90 -7.30 -6.69 -17.54
N ALA A 91 -6.29 -5.91 -17.16
CA ALA A 91 -4.99 -6.45 -16.75
C ALA A 91 -5.10 -7.33 -15.48
N PHE A 92 -5.92 -6.93 -14.50
CA PHE A 92 -6.19 -7.76 -13.32
C PHE A 92 -6.92 -9.06 -13.68
N ASP A 93 -7.92 -8.99 -14.54
CA ASP A 93 -8.70 -10.17 -14.96
C ASP A 93 -7.82 -11.19 -15.70
N GLN A 94 -6.87 -10.72 -16.52
CA GLN A 94 -5.85 -11.56 -17.16
C GLN A 94 -4.89 -12.20 -16.15
N LEU A 95 -4.49 -11.46 -15.11
CA LEU A 95 -3.59 -11.98 -14.06
C LEU A 95 -4.19 -13.19 -13.32
N ILE A 96 -5.50 -13.16 -13.07
CA ILE A 96 -6.19 -14.20 -12.30
C ILE A 96 -6.79 -15.32 -13.15
N GLU A 97 -6.75 -15.22 -14.48
CA GLU A 97 -7.46 -16.11 -15.41
C GLU A 97 -7.17 -17.59 -15.15
N ASN A 98 -5.89 -17.93 -14.97
CA ASN A 98 -5.43 -19.31 -14.73
C ASN A 98 -5.76 -19.85 -13.32
N PHE A 99 -6.24 -18.99 -12.42
CA PHE A 99 -6.57 -19.35 -11.04
C PHE A 99 -8.07 -19.35 -10.77
N LYS A 100 -8.90 -19.03 -11.78
CA LYS A 100 -10.36 -19.11 -11.66
C LYS A 100 -10.82 -20.55 -11.68
N ALA A 101 -11.76 -20.90 -10.80
CA ALA A 101 -12.38 -22.21 -10.80
C ALA A 101 -13.23 -22.40 -12.07
N PRO A 102 -13.08 -23.52 -12.81
CA PRO A 102 -13.90 -23.79 -13.99
C PRO A 102 -15.36 -24.21 -13.65
N GLY A 103 -15.68 -24.36 -12.35
CA GLY A 103 -16.98 -24.82 -11.87
C GLY A 103 -17.06 -24.82 -10.33
N GLU A 104 -17.84 -25.74 -9.76
CA GLU A 104 -17.87 -25.95 -8.30
C GLU A 104 -16.49 -26.38 -7.78
N ILE A 105 -16.05 -25.75 -6.69
CA ILE A 105 -14.76 -26.01 -6.07
C ILE A 105 -14.87 -27.29 -5.24
N SER A 106 -13.98 -28.25 -5.51
CA SER A 106 -13.84 -29.46 -4.69
C SER A 106 -13.24 -29.11 -3.32
N GLU A 107 -13.42 -29.95 -2.30
CA GLU A 107 -12.78 -29.73 -0.98
C GLU A 107 -11.25 -29.64 -1.08
N GLU A 108 -10.64 -30.25 -2.10
CA GLU A 108 -9.19 -30.24 -2.33
C GLU A 108 -8.69 -28.91 -2.95
N ASP A 109 -9.56 -28.23 -3.70
CA ASP A 109 -9.24 -26.97 -4.38
C ASP A 109 -9.62 -25.72 -3.54
N GLU A 110 -10.19 -25.93 -2.35
CA GLU A 110 -10.65 -24.86 -1.47
C GLU A 110 -9.47 -23.97 -1.02
N GLY A 111 -9.54 -22.69 -1.39
CA GLY A 111 -8.50 -21.70 -1.08
C GLY A 111 -7.32 -21.68 -2.05
N VAL A 112 -7.26 -22.59 -3.03
CA VAL A 112 -6.23 -22.65 -4.09
C VAL A 112 -6.75 -22.08 -5.42
N LEU A 113 -8.07 -22.15 -5.65
CA LEU A 113 -8.75 -21.52 -6.78
C LEU A 113 -9.67 -20.39 -6.32
N ILE A 114 -9.96 -19.48 -7.25
CA ILE A 114 -10.83 -18.32 -7.05
C ILE A 114 -12.22 -18.65 -7.59
N SER A 115 -13.24 -18.59 -6.73
CA SER A 115 -14.64 -18.75 -7.16
C SER A 115 -15.24 -17.45 -7.69
N GLU A 116 -16.25 -17.57 -8.57
CA GLU A 116 -17.06 -16.42 -9.00
C GLU A 116 -17.77 -15.74 -7.82
N ALA A 117 -18.24 -16.51 -6.83
CA ALA A 117 -18.85 -15.98 -5.62
C ALA A 117 -17.87 -15.13 -4.80
N GLU A 118 -16.60 -15.58 -4.69
CA GLU A 118 -15.53 -14.83 -4.03
C GLU A 118 -15.24 -13.52 -4.78
N LEU A 119 -15.08 -13.56 -6.10
CA LEU A 119 -14.84 -12.37 -6.92
C LEU A 119 -15.95 -11.33 -6.76
N LEU A 120 -17.20 -11.78 -6.76
CA LEU A 120 -18.35 -10.92 -6.54
C LEU A 120 -18.34 -10.31 -5.12
N GLY A 121 -18.08 -11.13 -4.10
CA GLY A 121 -18.03 -10.70 -2.70
C GLY A 121 -16.88 -9.75 -2.38
N GLN A 122 -15.75 -9.85 -3.10
CA GLN A 122 -14.57 -9.00 -2.91
C GLN A 122 -14.41 -7.92 -3.99
N ARG A 123 -15.42 -7.70 -4.83
CA ARG A 123 -15.35 -6.77 -5.97
C ARG A 123 -14.90 -5.35 -5.58
N GLU A 124 -15.42 -4.82 -4.48
CA GLU A 124 -15.07 -3.47 -4.02
C GLU A 124 -13.62 -3.38 -3.54
N LYS A 125 -13.13 -4.39 -2.82
CA LYS A 125 -11.73 -4.45 -2.38
C LYS A 125 -10.78 -4.61 -3.55
N THR A 126 -11.13 -5.47 -4.50
CA THR A 126 -10.38 -5.66 -5.75
C THR A 126 -10.29 -4.34 -6.50
N ASN A 127 -11.40 -3.64 -6.71
CA ASN A 127 -11.38 -2.31 -7.33
C ASN A 127 -10.51 -1.32 -6.56
N ARG A 128 -10.54 -1.35 -5.22
CA ARG A 128 -9.71 -0.48 -4.37
C ARG A 128 -8.22 -0.74 -4.57
N HIS A 129 -7.79 -2.00 -4.68
CA HIS A 129 -6.39 -2.35 -4.94
C HIS A 129 -5.94 -1.92 -6.33
N ILE A 130 -6.77 -2.12 -7.36
CA ILE A 130 -6.48 -1.67 -8.72
C ILE A 130 -6.40 -0.13 -8.78
N ARG A 131 -7.33 0.58 -8.13
CA ARG A 131 -7.30 2.04 -8.07
C ARG A 131 -6.08 2.55 -7.29
N LEU A 132 -5.70 1.88 -6.21
CA LEU A 132 -4.49 2.21 -5.46
C LEU A 132 -3.23 2.02 -6.30
N LYS A 133 -3.18 1.00 -7.17
CA LYS A 133 -2.09 0.83 -8.13
C LYS A 133 -1.99 2.02 -9.09
N GLU A 134 -3.09 2.49 -9.65
CA GLU A 134 -3.07 3.68 -10.52
C GLU A 134 -2.48 4.89 -9.79
N LEU A 135 -2.93 5.12 -8.54
CA LEU A 135 -2.42 6.20 -7.70
C LEU A 135 -0.93 6.05 -7.36
N LEU A 136 -0.46 4.83 -7.13
CA LEU A 136 0.97 4.55 -6.93
C LEU A 136 1.80 4.90 -8.16
N VAL A 137 1.32 4.53 -9.34
CA VAL A 137 2.00 4.85 -10.61
C VAL A 137 1.99 6.36 -10.86
N GLU A 138 0.87 7.03 -10.60
CA GLU A 138 0.72 8.48 -10.78
C GLU A 138 1.69 9.28 -9.88
N ASN A 139 1.94 8.82 -8.63
CA ASN A 139 2.63 9.63 -7.62
C ASN A 139 4.05 9.16 -7.27
N SER A 140 4.36 7.88 -7.49
CA SER A 140 5.55 7.22 -6.93
C SER A 140 6.38 6.41 -7.94
N LYS A 141 6.06 6.44 -9.24
CA LYS A 141 6.81 5.69 -10.27
C LYS A 141 8.29 6.03 -10.36
N ASP A 142 8.67 7.27 -10.07
CA ASP A 142 10.07 7.74 -10.11
C ASP A 142 10.73 7.79 -8.73
N SER A 143 10.11 7.21 -7.70
CA SER A 143 10.67 7.16 -6.35
C SER A 143 11.88 6.22 -6.28
N SER A 144 12.77 6.46 -5.30
CA SER A 144 13.91 5.57 -5.04
C SER A 144 13.49 4.31 -4.28
N LEU A 145 12.41 4.40 -3.49
CA LEU A 145 11.87 3.34 -2.65
C LEU A 145 10.41 3.67 -2.32
N ILE A 146 9.54 2.67 -2.42
CA ILE A 146 8.17 2.74 -1.92
C ILE A 146 8.06 1.85 -0.69
N VAL A 147 7.52 2.40 0.40
CA VAL A 147 7.17 1.64 1.60
C VAL A 147 5.66 1.77 1.80
N MET A 148 4.94 0.66 1.86
CA MET A 148 3.49 0.68 2.04
C MET A 148 3.07 -0.26 3.15
N THR A 149 2.02 0.12 3.87
CA THR A 149 1.33 -0.81 4.79
C THR A 149 0.78 -2.00 4.02
N LEU A 150 1.25 -3.21 4.33
CA LEU A 150 0.82 -4.47 3.71
C LEU A 150 -0.69 -4.65 3.90
N PRO A 151 -1.51 -4.57 2.84
CA PRO A 151 -2.93 -4.80 2.97
C PRO A 151 -3.19 -6.25 3.36
N MET A 152 -4.02 -6.45 4.39
CA MET A 152 -4.34 -7.79 4.88
C MET A 152 -5.84 -8.03 4.85
N PRO A 153 -6.31 -9.09 4.16
CA PRO A 153 -7.70 -9.51 4.27
C PRO A 153 -7.99 -10.03 5.69
N ARG A 154 -9.27 -10.09 6.03
CA ARG A 154 -9.70 -10.83 7.23
C ARG A 154 -9.43 -12.31 7.01
N LYS A 155 -9.01 -13.02 8.07
CA LYS A 155 -8.80 -14.48 8.02
C LYS A 155 -10.03 -15.14 7.40
N THR A 156 -9.81 -16.14 6.54
CA THR A 156 -10.82 -16.97 5.85
C THR A 156 -11.78 -16.25 4.89
N SER A 157 -11.54 -14.98 4.55
CA SER A 157 -12.42 -14.24 3.62
C SER A 157 -11.96 -14.23 2.16
N VAL A 158 -10.70 -14.63 1.92
CA VAL A 158 -10.02 -14.50 0.62
C VAL A 158 -9.09 -15.69 0.42
N SER A 159 -9.13 -16.30 -0.76
CA SER A 159 -8.27 -17.38 -1.22
C SER A 159 -6.83 -16.90 -1.39
N ALA A 160 -5.87 -17.83 -1.27
CA ALA A 160 -4.46 -17.52 -1.46
C ALA A 160 -4.17 -16.86 -2.84
N PRO A 161 -4.67 -17.37 -3.99
CA PRO A 161 -4.42 -16.75 -5.29
C PRO A 161 -4.99 -15.33 -5.39
N LEU A 162 -6.21 -15.08 -4.88
CA LEU A 162 -6.80 -13.73 -4.95
C LEU A 162 -6.01 -12.72 -4.11
N TYR A 163 -5.58 -13.13 -2.92
CA TYR A 163 -4.74 -12.28 -2.07
C TYR A 163 -3.38 -11.97 -2.74
N MET A 164 -2.73 -12.99 -3.30
CA MET A 164 -1.46 -12.81 -4.00
C MET A 164 -1.62 -11.93 -5.25
N ALA A 165 -2.72 -12.07 -5.99
CA ALA A 165 -3.03 -11.22 -7.13
C ALA A 165 -3.19 -9.75 -6.73
N TRP A 166 -3.79 -9.45 -5.57
CA TRP A 166 -3.84 -8.07 -5.07
C TRP A 166 -2.45 -7.52 -4.73
N LEU A 167 -1.58 -8.31 -4.11
CA LEU A 167 -0.22 -7.87 -3.79
C LEU A 167 0.60 -7.62 -5.06
N ASP A 168 0.53 -8.53 -6.02
CA ASP A 168 1.24 -8.40 -7.30
C ASP A 168 0.75 -7.19 -8.10
N THR A 169 -0.57 -6.98 -8.14
CA THR A 169 -1.19 -5.78 -8.74
C THR A 169 -0.64 -4.49 -8.13
N LEU A 170 -0.42 -4.45 -6.81
CA LEU A 170 0.09 -3.26 -6.14
C LEU A 170 1.57 -3.01 -6.43
N THR A 171 2.39 -4.05 -6.59
CA THR A 171 3.86 -3.92 -6.62
C THR A 171 4.49 -4.02 -8.01
N SER A 172 3.79 -4.57 -9.01
CA SER A 172 4.32 -4.75 -10.37
C SER A 172 4.76 -3.43 -11.02
N ASP A 173 5.79 -3.44 -11.88
CA ASP A 173 6.24 -2.25 -12.65
C ASP A 173 6.47 -0.96 -11.84
N LEU A 174 6.76 -1.09 -10.55
CA LEU A 174 7.09 0.01 -9.66
C LEU A 174 8.56 -0.08 -9.20
N PRO A 175 9.12 1.02 -8.67
CA PRO A 175 10.41 0.98 -7.98
C PRO A 175 10.44 -0.07 -6.87
N PRO A 176 11.65 -0.36 -6.34
CA PRO A 176 11.80 -1.28 -5.22
C PRO A 176 10.80 -0.96 -4.10
N PHE A 177 10.07 -1.99 -3.69
CA PHE A 177 8.86 -1.86 -2.91
C PHE A 177 8.97 -2.70 -1.63
N ILE A 178 8.59 -2.13 -0.49
CA ILE A 178 8.52 -2.83 0.80
C ILE A 178 7.10 -2.78 1.32
N LEU A 179 6.49 -3.95 1.48
CA LEU A 179 5.22 -4.11 2.19
C LEU A 179 5.50 -4.41 3.67
N ILE A 180 4.99 -3.58 4.57
CA ILE A 180 5.23 -3.67 6.02
C ILE A 180 3.92 -3.91 6.76
N ARG A 181 3.94 -4.84 7.72
CA ARG A 181 2.85 -5.02 8.66
C ARG A 181 3.38 -4.99 10.08
N GLY A 182 2.98 -3.99 10.84
CA GLY A 182 3.16 -4.02 12.30
C GLY A 182 2.16 -4.95 13.01
N ASN A 183 2.45 -5.24 14.27
CA ASN A 183 1.59 -6.06 15.15
C ASN A 183 0.54 -5.23 15.89
N GLN A 184 0.29 -3.98 15.46
CA GLN A 184 -0.66 -3.02 16.07
C GLN A 184 -0.33 -2.63 17.52
N THR A 185 0.83 -3.05 18.04
CA THR A 185 1.37 -2.52 19.29
C THR A 185 2.15 -1.25 18.94
N SER A 186 1.90 -0.16 19.68
CA SER A 186 2.61 1.10 19.43
C SER A 186 4.12 0.89 19.57
N VAL A 187 4.86 1.03 18.47
CA VAL A 187 6.33 1.00 18.50
C VAL A 187 6.93 2.40 18.62
N LEU A 188 6.10 3.43 18.47
CA LEU A 188 6.47 4.82 18.67
C LEU A 188 6.04 5.23 20.08
N THR A 189 7.01 5.58 20.92
CA THR A 189 6.80 6.03 22.29
C THR A 189 6.80 7.55 22.37
N TYR A 190 5.79 8.11 23.04
CA TYR A 190 5.74 9.53 23.35
C TYR A 190 6.58 9.79 24.59
N TYR A 191 7.55 10.70 24.50
CA TYR A 191 8.14 11.28 25.70
C TYR A 191 7.16 12.37 26.17
N SER A 192 6.51 12.13 27.31
CA SER A 192 5.71 13.14 28.04
C SER A 192 6.60 14.21 28.66
#